data_AF-A0A9C9G2J2-F1
#
_entry.id   AF-A0A9C9G2J2-F1
#
_cell.length_a   1.000
_cell.length_b   1.000
_cell.length_c   1.000
_cell.angle_alpha   90.00
_cell.angle_beta   90.00
_cell.angle_gamma   90.00
#
_symmetry.space_group_name_H-M   'P 1'
#
loop_
_entity.id
_entity.type
_entity.pdbx_description
1 polymer ?
#
loop_
_entity_poly.entity_id
_entity_poly.type
_entity_poly.pdbx_seq_one_letter_code
_entity_poly.pdbx_strand_id
1 'polypeptide(L)'
;MKHYVRYLGQGFCYLLFIAFLGYFSGSPSYTHVPADKALIKFSFTHPGKRLVACVTQTRAQLQKLSPQLRYGKKCPRERSPLLVEFAMDGKVIYNAKVQPRGLSKDLPSPVYQRFIVPAGEHRFRVRMQDDIRKPGYPYFAKKKIKLKKLQTLVIDFNNVRKQFVFE
;
A
#
# COMPACT_ATOMS: atom_id res chain seq x y z
N MET A 1 43.08 53.00 7.62
CA MET A 1 43.04 51.89 6.64
C MET A 1 42.58 50.54 7.21
N LYS A 2 43.13 50.03 8.32
CA LYS A 2 42.75 48.72 8.91
C LYS A 2 41.24 48.54 9.19
N HIS A 3 40.55 49.58 9.67
CA HIS A 3 39.11 49.50 9.95
C HIS A 3 38.26 49.40 8.67
N TYR A 4 38.65 50.09 7.59
CA TYR A 4 37.94 50.02 6.30
C TYR A 4 38.00 48.63 5.67
N VAL A 5 39.18 48.01 5.68
CA VAL A 5 39.36 46.62 5.20
C VAL A 5 38.52 45.65 6.01
N ARG A 6 38.41 45.86 7.33
CA ARG A 6 37.57 45.04 8.22
C ARG A 6 36.08 45.17 7.88
N TYR A 7 35.57 46.40 7.71
CA TYR A 7 34.16 46.61 7.38
C TYR A 7 33.80 46.12 5.97
N LEU A 8 34.70 46.26 5.00
CA LEU A 8 34.52 45.70 3.65
C LEU A 8 34.46 44.17 3.68
N GLY A 9 35.39 43.51 4.40
CA GLY A 9 35.37 42.06 4.56
C GLY A 9 34.12 41.55 5.28
N GLN A 10 33.69 42.25 6.34
CA GLN A 10 32.48 41.90 7.06
C GLN A 10 31.22 42.07 6.21
N GLY A 11 31.11 43.17 5.44
CA GLY A 11 30.03 43.38 4.48
C GLY A 11 29.97 42.29 3.42
N PHE A 12 31.13 41.90 2.86
CA PHE A 12 31.23 40.83 1.88
C PHE A 12 30.75 39.49 2.44
N CYS A 13 31.21 39.11 3.64
CA CYS A 13 30.78 37.88 4.29
C CYS A 13 29.27 37.87 4.59
N TYR A 14 28.70 38.98 5.06
CA TYR A 14 27.26 39.06 5.29
C TYR A 14 26.45 38.99 4.00
N LEU A 15 26.92 39.62 2.92
CA LEU A 15 26.26 39.56 1.63
C LEU A 15 26.25 38.12 1.08
N LEU A 16 27.38 37.41 1.16
CA LEU A 16 27.45 35.99 0.80
C LEU A 16 26.51 35.13 1.66
N PHE A 17 26.46 35.38 2.97
CA PHE A 17 25.60 34.64 3.88
C PHE A 17 24.11 34.87 3.58
N ILE A 18 23.71 36.12 3.35
CA ILE A 18 22.34 36.49 2.97
C ILE A 18 21.97 35.88 1.62
N ALA A 19 22.87 35.91 0.64
CA ALA A 19 22.65 35.31 -0.68
C ALA A 19 22.50 33.79 -0.58
N PHE A 20 23.34 33.13 0.22
CA PHE A 20 23.27 31.70 0.48
C PHE A 20 21.93 31.32 1.13
N LEU A 21 21.56 31.99 2.22
CA LEU A 21 20.28 31.76 2.89
C LEU A 21 19.09 32.06 1.97
N GLY A 22 19.11 33.15 1.22
CA GLY A 22 18.04 33.53 0.30
C GLY A 22 17.84 32.50 -0.82
N TYR A 23 18.94 32.01 -1.40
CA TYR A 23 18.88 30.97 -2.43
C TYR A 23 18.33 29.65 -1.87
N PHE A 24 18.91 29.15 -0.77
CA PHE A 24 18.51 27.86 -0.20
C PHE A 24 17.18 27.90 0.57
N SER A 25 16.67 29.08 0.92
CA SER A 25 15.34 29.25 1.50
C SER A 25 14.21 28.98 0.49
N GLY A 26 14.45 29.18 -0.81
CA GLY A 26 13.44 29.02 -1.85
C GLY A 26 13.79 28.00 -2.94
N SER A 27 15.04 27.56 -3.02
CA SER A 27 15.54 26.66 -4.05
C SER A 27 16.49 25.59 -3.49
N PRO A 28 16.51 24.37 -4.06
CA PRO A 28 15.59 23.89 -5.09
C PRO A 28 14.21 23.55 -4.51
N SER A 29 13.15 23.83 -5.28
CA SER A 29 11.79 23.40 -4.91
C SER A 29 11.72 21.87 -4.91
N TYR A 30 11.44 21.29 -3.75
CA TYR A 30 11.27 19.85 -3.62
C TYR A 30 9.88 19.44 -4.15
N THR A 31 9.85 18.61 -5.19
CA THR A 31 8.62 18.09 -5.78
C THR A 31 8.48 16.59 -5.51
N HIS A 32 7.36 16.19 -4.90
CA HIS A 32 7.08 14.77 -4.61
C HIS A 32 6.66 13.97 -5.86
N VAL A 33 6.12 14.66 -6.88
CA VAL A 33 5.64 14.07 -8.13
C VAL A 33 6.03 15.01 -9.27
N PRO A 34 6.69 14.52 -10.33
CA PRO A 34 7.02 15.34 -11.49
C PRO A 34 5.77 15.94 -12.17
N ALA A 35 5.89 17.14 -12.73
CA ALA A 35 4.76 17.91 -13.29
C ALA A 35 4.04 17.23 -14.46
N ASP A 36 4.67 16.28 -15.14
CA ASP A 36 4.15 15.49 -16.25
C ASP A 36 3.56 14.14 -15.82
N LYS A 37 3.63 13.80 -14.53
CA LYS A 37 3.25 12.49 -13.99
C LYS A 37 2.04 12.57 -13.07
N ALA A 38 1.46 11.41 -12.82
CA ALA A 38 0.40 11.17 -11.86
C ALA A 38 0.85 10.14 -10.81
N LEU A 39 0.20 10.16 -9.65
CA LEU A 39 0.48 9.24 -8.55
C LEU A 39 -0.67 8.24 -8.42
N ILE A 40 -0.36 6.95 -8.41
CA ILE A 40 -1.30 5.89 -8.06
C ILE A 40 -0.97 5.40 -6.65
N LYS A 41 -1.95 5.46 -5.75
CA LYS A 41 -1.90 4.84 -4.43
C LYS A 41 -2.72 3.56 -4.46
N PHE A 42 -2.05 2.41 -4.50
CA PHE A 42 -2.69 1.12 -4.40
C PHE A 42 -2.71 0.72 -2.93
N SER A 43 -3.83 0.99 -2.25
CA SER A 43 -3.92 0.86 -0.79
C SER A 43 -5.25 0.29 -0.37
N PHE A 44 -5.22 -0.88 0.24
CA PHE A 44 -6.39 -1.49 0.86
C PHE A 44 -5.97 -2.48 1.94
N THR A 45 -6.90 -2.80 2.83
CA THR A 45 -6.71 -3.86 3.82
C THR A 45 -7.81 -4.88 3.64
N HIS A 46 -7.43 -6.13 3.36
CA HIS A 46 -8.39 -7.20 3.12
C HIS A 46 -8.13 -8.41 4.04
N PRO A 47 -9.16 -8.90 4.74
CA PRO A 47 -9.07 -10.16 5.46
C PRO A 47 -9.11 -11.35 4.50
N GLY A 48 -8.01 -12.11 4.39
CA GLY A 48 -8.04 -13.42 3.76
C GLY A 48 -9.04 -14.39 4.42
N LYS A 49 -9.46 -15.43 3.69
CA LYS A 49 -10.27 -16.51 4.26
C LYS A 49 -9.48 -17.29 5.29
N ARG A 50 -10.16 -18.02 6.18
CA ARG A 50 -9.49 -18.90 7.14
C ARG A 50 -8.67 -19.95 6.41
N LEU A 51 -7.41 -20.10 6.81
CA LEU A 51 -6.47 -21.04 6.17
C LEU A 51 -6.94 -22.49 6.37
N VAL A 52 -7.47 -22.81 7.55
CA VAL A 52 -8.02 -24.12 7.88
C VAL A 52 -9.53 -23.98 8.11
N ALA A 53 -10.32 -24.91 7.56
CA ALA A 53 -11.76 -24.97 7.83
C ALA A 53 -12.02 -25.32 9.31
N CYS A 54 -13.18 -24.94 9.82
CA CYS A 54 -13.56 -25.37 11.17
C CYS A 54 -13.76 -26.89 11.20
N VAL A 55 -13.10 -27.55 12.14
CA VAL A 55 -13.17 -29.01 12.31
C VAL A 55 -14.09 -29.32 13.48
N THR A 56 -15.06 -30.21 13.26
CA THR A 56 -15.91 -30.75 14.33
C THR A 56 -15.11 -31.77 15.13
N GLN A 57 -15.12 -31.66 16.45
CA GLN A 57 -14.38 -32.56 17.33
C GLN A 57 -15.21 -33.77 17.71
N THR A 58 -14.60 -34.95 17.74
CA THR A 58 -15.27 -36.18 18.18
C THR A 58 -15.37 -36.24 19.71
N ARG A 59 -16.31 -37.03 20.24
CA ARG A 59 -16.49 -37.19 21.70
C ARG A 59 -15.20 -37.64 22.41
N ALA A 60 -14.45 -38.55 21.80
CA ALA A 60 -13.16 -39.01 22.33
C ALA A 60 -12.11 -37.89 22.41
N GLN A 61 -12.10 -36.95 21.46
CA GLN A 61 -11.20 -35.79 21.49
C GLN A 61 -11.61 -34.77 22.55
N LEU A 62 -12.92 -34.56 22.75
CA LEU A 62 -13.45 -33.65 23.78
C LEU A 62 -13.17 -34.17 25.19
N GLN A 63 -13.25 -35.49 25.40
CA GLN A 63 -12.97 -36.09 26.72
C GLN A 63 -11.51 -35.86 27.16
N LYS A 64 -10.56 -35.80 26.21
CA LYS A 64 -9.15 -35.47 26.47
C LYS A 64 -8.92 -34.01 26.89
N LEU A 65 -9.90 -33.12 26.66
CA LEU A 65 -9.84 -31.71 27.03
C LEU A 65 -10.48 -31.48 28.41
N SER A 66 -10.00 -30.46 29.11
CA SER A 66 -10.61 -30.00 30.36
C SER A 66 -12.06 -29.56 30.11
N PRO A 67 -12.97 -29.67 31.10
CA PRO A 67 -14.39 -29.39 30.90
C PRO A 67 -14.69 -28.02 30.26
N GLN A 68 -13.90 -26.99 30.58
CA GLN A 68 -14.06 -25.63 30.06
C GLN A 68 -13.65 -25.48 28.58
N LEU A 69 -12.81 -26.38 28.07
CA LEU A 69 -12.25 -26.33 26.71
C LEU A 69 -12.94 -27.27 25.73
N ARG A 70 -14.03 -27.94 26.13
CA ARG A 70 -14.78 -28.93 25.30
C ARG A 70 -15.70 -28.26 24.27
N TYR A 71 -15.12 -27.44 23.40
CA TYR A 71 -15.85 -26.82 22.30
C TYR A 71 -16.09 -27.82 21.17
N GLY A 72 -17.34 -28.05 20.77
CA GLY A 72 -17.68 -29.01 19.71
C GLY A 72 -17.07 -28.71 18.34
N LYS A 73 -16.63 -27.47 18.08
CA LYS A 73 -15.92 -27.07 16.85
C LYS A 73 -14.64 -26.32 17.19
N LYS A 74 -13.54 -26.72 16.55
CA LYS A 74 -12.25 -26.03 16.59
C LYS A 74 -12.06 -25.23 15.30
N CYS A 75 -12.00 -23.90 15.42
CA CYS A 75 -11.80 -22.99 14.30
C CYS A 75 -10.48 -22.23 14.45
N PRO A 76 -9.39 -22.66 13.77
CA PRO A 76 -8.16 -21.89 13.72
C PRO A 76 -8.42 -20.46 13.20
N ARG A 77 -7.77 -19.49 13.84
CA ARG A 77 -7.95 -18.06 13.53
C ARG A 77 -7.01 -17.56 12.41
N GLU A 78 -6.00 -18.35 12.06
CA GLU A 78 -5.03 -18.03 11.01
C GLU A 78 -5.72 -17.83 9.66
N ARG A 79 -5.33 -16.75 8.97
CA ARG A 79 -5.88 -16.36 7.67
C ARG A 79 -4.94 -16.73 6.54
N SER A 80 -5.53 -16.93 5.36
CA SER A 80 -4.81 -17.10 4.13
C SER A 80 -4.07 -15.81 3.77
N PRO A 81 -2.82 -15.89 3.26
CA PRO A 81 -2.19 -14.76 2.61
C PRO A 81 -2.98 -14.34 1.38
N LEU A 82 -2.83 -13.08 0.99
CA LEU A 82 -3.39 -12.56 -0.25
C LEU A 82 -2.38 -12.71 -1.38
N LEU A 83 -2.84 -13.14 -2.56
CA LEU A 83 -2.06 -12.99 -3.80
C LEU A 83 -2.67 -11.85 -4.59
N VAL A 84 -1.89 -10.81 -4.82
CA VAL A 84 -2.36 -9.57 -5.45
C VAL A 84 -1.50 -9.29 -6.66
N GLU A 85 -2.16 -9.02 -7.78
CA GLU A 85 -1.52 -8.57 -9.01
C GLU A 85 -2.20 -7.31 -9.53
N PHE A 86 -1.37 -6.32 -9.86
CA PHE A 86 -1.78 -5.09 -10.50
C PHE A 86 -0.97 -4.88 -11.77
N ALA A 87 -1.69 -4.70 -12.87
CA ALA A 87 -1.14 -4.42 -14.19
C ALA A 87 -1.67 -3.10 -14.74
N MET A 88 -0.80 -2.40 -15.45
CA MET A 88 -1.06 -1.17 -16.17
C MET A 88 -0.63 -1.37 -17.62
N ASP A 89 -1.54 -1.06 -18.56
CA ASP A 89 -1.29 -1.13 -20.00
C ASP A 89 -0.78 -2.50 -20.47
N GLY A 90 -1.27 -3.57 -19.84
CA GLY A 90 -0.88 -4.96 -20.13
C GLY A 90 0.38 -5.43 -19.40
N LYS A 91 1.16 -4.53 -18.79
CA LYS A 91 2.36 -4.88 -18.01
C LYS A 91 2.03 -5.01 -16.53
N VAL A 92 2.45 -6.10 -15.90
CA VAL A 92 2.34 -6.28 -14.45
C VAL A 92 3.35 -5.35 -13.77
N ILE A 93 2.86 -4.46 -12.91
CA ILE A 93 3.66 -3.49 -12.16
C ILE A 93 3.77 -3.84 -10.67
N TYR A 94 2.90 -4.73 -10.18
CA TYR A 94 2.97 -5.27 -8.83
C TYR A 94 2.43 -6.70 -8.80
N ASN A 95 3.18 -7.59 -8.19
CA ASN A 95 2.81 -8.97 -7.92
C ASN A 95 3.40 -9.35 -6.57
N ALA A 96 2.55 -9.61 -5.57
CA ALA A 96 3.02 -9.95 -4.24
C ALA A 96 2.10 -10.91 -3.51
N LYS A 97 2.73 -11.74 -2.67
CA LYS A 97 2.07 -12.54 -1.64
C LYS A 97 2.11 -11.78 -0.32
N VAL A 98 0.97 -11.27 0.12
CA VAL A 98 0.85 -10.41 1.30
C VAL A 98 0.34 -11.23 2.48
N GLN A 99 1.21 -11.41 3.48
CA GLN A 99 0.91 -12.19 4.68
C GLN A 99 -0.06 -11.46 5.62
N PRO A 100 -0.94 -12.19 6.32
CA PRO A 100 -1.75 -11.62 7.39
C PRO A 100 -0.86 -11.12 8.52
N ARG A 101 -1.34 -10.10 9.24
CA ARG A 101 -0.64 -9.49 10.37
C ARG A 101 -0.99 -10.20 11.68
N GLY A 102 -0.32 -9.79 12.76
CA GLY A 102 -0.54 -10.31 14.12
C GLY A 102 0.28 -11.57 14.42
N LEU A 103 0.55 -11.80 15.71
CA LEU A 103 1.34 -12.94 16.18
C LEU A 103 0.73 -14.28 15.77
N SER A 104 -0.61 -14.35 15.76
CA SER A 104 -1.38 -15.53 15.33
C SER A 104 -1.83 -15.49 13.87
N LYS A 105 -1.35 -14.52 13.06
CA LYS A 105 -1.72 -14.36 11.64
C LYS A 105 -3.24 -14.29 11.42
N ASP A 106 -3.94 -13.68 12.36
CA ASP A 106 -5.40 -13.61 12.44
C ASP A 106 -5.95 -12.22 12.05
N LEU A 107 -5.06 -11.25 11.82
CA LEU A 107 -5.41 -9.92 11.35
C LEU A 107 -5.44 -9.83 9.83
N PRO A 108 -6.14 -8.82 9.27
CA PRO A 108 -6.14 -8.55 7.84
C PRO A 108 -4.74 -8.30 7.25
N SER A 109 -4.60 -8.55 5.96
CA SER A 109 -3.38 -8.27 5.20
C SER A 109 -3.45 -6.87 4.60
N PRO A 110 -2.53 -5.95 4.96
CA PRO A 110 -2.47 -4.62 4.37
C PRO A 110 -1.67 -4.61 3.07
N VAL A 111 -2.20 -3.96 2.04
CA VAL A 111 -1.50 -3.68 0.79
C VAL A 111 -1.31 -2.18 0.70
N TYR A 112 -0.07 -1.74 0.47
CA TYR A 112 0.23 -0.34 0.23
C TYR A 112 1.39 -0.22 -0.75
N GLN A 113 1.13 0.38 -1.91
CA GLN A 113 2.14 0.71 -2.90
C GLN A 113 1.85 2.04 -3.57
N ARG A 114 2.92 2.73 -3.97
CA ARG A 114 2.87 4.01 -4.68
C ARG A 114 3.54 3.86 -6.03
N PHE A 115 2.85 4.25 -7.09
CA PHE A 115 3.40 4.23 -8.45
C PHE A 115 3.32 5.64 -9.03
N ILE A 116 4.46 6.16 -9.49
CA ILE A 116 4.50 7.40 -10.25
C ILE A 116 4.45 7.01 -11.73
N VAL A 117 3.39 7.39 -12.41
CA VAL A 117 3.10 6.99 -13.80
C VAL A 117 2.96 8.23 -14.69
N PRO A 118 3.18 8.13 -16.01
CA PRO A 118 2.88 9.23 -16.93
C PRO A 118 1.42 9.70 -16.79
N ALA A 119 1.16 10.98 -17.01
CA ALA A 119 -0.21 11.45 -17.20
C ALA A 119 -0.71 11.00 -18.58
N GLY A 120 -1.99 10.60 -18.68
CA GLY A 120 -2.54 10.06 -19.92
C GLY A 120 -3.65 9.03 -19.71
N GLU A 121 -4.05 8.37 -20.79
CA GLU A 121 -4.99 7.26 -20.72
C GLU A 121 -4.28 5.96 -20.41
N HIS A 122 -4.71 5.29 -19.33
CA HIS A 122 -4.16 4.01 -18.91
C HIS A 122 -5.26 2.97 -18.72
N ARG A 123 -4.91 1.72 -19.03
CA ARG A 123 -5.75 0.54 -18.79
C ARG A 123 -5.24 -0.19 -17.55
N PHE A 124 -6.03 -0.16 -16.49
CA PHE A 124 -5.73 -0.83 -15.25
C PHE A 124 -6.40 -2.20 -15.19
N ARG A 125 -5.67 -3.19 -14.70
CA ARG A 125 -6.18 -4.52 -14.36
C ARG A 125 -5.66 -4.91 -12.97
N VAL A 126 -6.57 -5.11 -12.03
CA VAL A 126 -6.25 -5.54 -10.67
C VAL A 126 -6.92 -6.88 -10.42
N ARG A 127 -6.21 -7.80 -9.77
CA ARG A 127 -6.76 -9.08 -9.34
C ARG A 127 -6.24 -9.47 -7.96
N MET A 128 -7.12 -10.04 -7.13
CA MET A 128 -6.79 -10.50 -5.78
C MET A 128 -7.39 -11.89 -5.52
N GLN A 129 -6.58 -12.74 -4.89
CA GLN A 129 -6.95 -14.03 -4.33
C GLN A 129 -6.81 -13.98 -2.81
N ASP A 130 -7.87 -14.36 -2.12
CA ASP A 130 -8.00 -14.31 -0.65
C ASP A 130 -8.02 -15.69 0.01
N ASP A 131 -7.99 -16.77 -0.78
CA ASP A 131 -7.94 -18.17 -0.33
C ASP A 131 -6.94 -18.96 -1.17
N ILE A 132 -5.78 -19.26 -0.60
CA ILE A 132 -4.71 -20.00 -1.29
C ILE A 132 -5.09 -21.45 -1.61
N ARG A 133 -6.13 -22.00 -0.96
CA ARG A 133 -6.59 -23.38 -1.21
C ARG A 133 -7.43 -23.50 -2.47
N LYS A 134 -8.00 -22.39 -2.94
CA LYS A 134 -8.83 -22.36 -4.14
C LYS A 134 -8.07 -21.66 -5.25
N PRO A 135 -7.82 -22.29 -6.41
CA PRO A 135 -7.14 -21.62 -7.51
C PRO A 135 -7.99 -20.46 -8.05
N GLY A 136 -7.32 -19.44 -8.59
CA GLY A 136 -7.94 -18.32 -9.28
C GLY A 136 -8.05 -17.03 -8.47
N TYR A 137 -8.46 -15.97 -9.17
CA TYR A 137 -8.61 -14.63 -8.61
C TYR A 137 -10.11 -14.27 -8.55
N PRO A 138 -10.80 -14.56 -7.44
CA PRO A 138 -12.24 -14.29 -7.30
C PRO A 138 -12.57 -12.80 -7.41
N TYR A 139 -11.61 -11.93 -7.09
CA TYR A 139 -11.77 -10.49 -7.20
C TYR A 139 -10.93 -9.97 -8.35
N PHE A 140 -11.57 -9.34 -9.32
CA PHE A 140 -10.89 -8.71 -10.45
C PHE A 140 -11.60 -7.41 -10.83
N ALA A 141 -10.83 -6.45 -11.35
CA ALA A 141 -11.36 -5.25 -11.97
C ALA A 141 -10.49 -4.85 -13.16
N LYS A 142 -11.14 -4.34 -14.21
CA LYS A 142 -10.51 -3.71 -15.36
C LYS A 142 -11.14 -2.36 -15.58
N LYS A 143 -10.35 -1.29 -15.65
CA LYS A 143 -10.86 0.06 -15.85
C LYS A 143 -9.90 0.87 -16.73
N LYS A 144 -10.45 1.63 -17.67
CA LYS A 144 -9.72 2.64 -18.45
C LYS A 144 -9.93 3.99 -17.78
N ILE A 145 -8.87 4.68 -17.41
CA ILE A 145 -8.93 5.97 -16.71
C ILE A 145 -7.95 6.92 -17.38
N LYS A 146 -8.36 8.17 -17.57
CA LYS A 146 -7.50 9.27 -18.01
C LYS A 146 -6.97 10.01 -16.79
N LEU A 147 -5.69 9.84 -16.50
CA LEU A 147 -4.99 10.52 -15.42
C LEU A 147 -4.55 11.92 -15.86
N LYS A 148 -4.94 12.94 -15.10
CA LYS A 148 -4.43 14.31 -15.25
C LYS A 148 -3.04 14.44 -14.62
N LYS A 149 -2.28 15.44 -15.06
CA LYS A 149 -0.99 15.81 -14.45
C LYS A 149 -1.18 16.12 -12.96
N LEU A 150 -0.23 15.66 -12.14
CA LEU A 150 -0.25 15.78 -10.67
C LEU A 150 -1.49 15.18 -9.98
N GLN A 151 -2.33 14.43 -10.70
CA GLN A 151 -3.47 13.76 -10.10
C GLN A 151 -3.01 12.59 -9.24
N THR A 152 -3.66 12.42 -8.09
CA THR A 152 -3.56 11.19 -7.31
C THR A 152 -4.80 10.33 -7.58
N LEU A 153 -4.58 9.09 -8.01
CA LEU A 153 -5.61 8.05 -8.10
C LEU A 153 -5.40 7.06 -6.95
N VAL A 154 -6.43 6.81 -6.17
CA VAL A 154 -6.48 5.79 -5.14
C VAL A 154 -7.20 4.57 -5.68
N ILE A 155 -6.56 3.42 -5.56
CA ILE A 155 -7.14 2.13 -5.89
C ILE A 155 -7.29 1.36 -4.57
N ASP A 156 -8.52 1.22 -4.12
CA ASP A 156 -8.92 0.55 -2.86
C ASP A 156 -9.78 -0.70 -3.16
N PHE A 157 -10.01 -1.52 -2.14
CA PHE A 157 -10.90 -2.67 -2.20
C PHE A 157 -12.02 -2.53 -1.16
N ASN A 158 -13.25 -2.35 -1.64
CA ASN A 158 -14.41 -2.26 -0.77
C ASN A 158 -14.79 -3.66 -0.24
N ASN A 159 -14.54 -3.89 1.05
CA ASN A 159 -14.81 -5.17 1.70
C ASN A 159 -16.28 -5.57 1.80
N VAL A 160 -17.21 -4.60 1.73
CA VAL A 160 -18.65 -4.83 1.79
C VAL A 160 -19.17 -5.22 0.41
N ARG A 161 -18.87 -4.40 -0.60
CA ARG A 161 -19.29 -4.60 -1.99
C ARG A 161 -18.47 -5.65 -2.73
N LYS A 162 -17.35 -6.10 -2.15
CA LYS A 162 -16.42 -7.09 -2.73
C LYS A 162 -15.87 -6.70 -4.10
N GLN A 163 -15.57 -5.41 -4.28
CA GLN A 163 -15.12 -4.85 -5.55
C GLN A 163 -13.97 -3.84 -5.35
N PHE A 164 -13.13 -3.70 -6.37
CA PHE A 164 -12.14 -2.63 -6.42
C PHE A 164 -12.80 -1.29 -6.75
N VAL A 165 -12.31 -0.24 -6.09
CA VAL A 165 -12.78 1.13 -6.25
C VAL A 165 -11.60 1.97 -6.75
N PHE A 166 -11.89 2.92 -7.64
CA PHE A 166 -10.91 3.78 -8.30
C PHE A 166 -11.38 5.22 -8.12
N GLU A 167 -10.76 5.94 -7.19
CA GLU A 167 -11.14 7.29 -6.72
C GLU A 167 -10.01 8.31 -6.88
#